data_AF-A7T989-F1
#
_entry.id   AF-A7T989-F1
#
_cell.length_a   1.000
_cell.length_b   1.000
_cell.length_c   1.000
_cell.angle_alpha   90.00
_cell.angle_beta   90.00
_cell.angle_gamma   90.00
#
_symmetry.space_group_name_H-M   'P 1'
#
loop_
_entity.id
_entity.type
_entity.pdbx_description
1 polymer ?
#
loop_
_entity_poly.entity_id
_entity_poly.type
_entity_poly.pdbx_seq_one_letter_code
_entity_poly.pdbx_strand_id
1 'polypeptide(L)'
;MQLAIDAFGPISDNAGGIAEMSEQDPIVRERTDILDSVGNTTAATGKGFAIASAALTSLALFAAYVTFTGIDGINIFKAPVLAMLFVGGMVPVVFSALAMNAVGKAAMEMVHEVRRQFRDIPGIMEGTGKPEYDKCVAISTQASLKEMMLPGFINHWIPL
;
A
#
# COMPACT_ATOMS: atom_id res chain seq x y z
N MET A 1 -0.53 -21.85 -0.21
CA MET A 1 -0.57 -21.63 -1.67
C MET A 1 -0.73 -20.16 -2.01
N GLN A 2 -1.77 -19.46 -1.51
CA GLN A 2 -2.01 -18.05 -1.85
C GLN A 2 -0.82 -17.11 -1.58
N LEU A 3 -0.20 -17.19 -0.40
CA LEU A 3 0.98 -16.37 -0.07
C LEU A 3 2.16 -16.58 -1.03
N ALA A 4 2.36 -17.81 -1.52
CA ALA A 4 3.43 -18.11 -2.47
C ALA A 4 3.16 -17.48 -3.85
N ILE A 5 1.88 -17.45 -4.26
CA ILE A 5 1.44 -16.88 -5.54
C ILE A 5 1.41 -15.33 -5.49
N ASP A 6 1.15 -14.75 -4.32
CA ASP A 6 1.22 -13.30 -4.08
C ASP A 6 2.68 -12.81 -4.02
N ALA A 7 3.54 -13.51 -3.27
CA ALA A 7 4.97 -13.20 -3.17
C ALA A 7 5.73 -13.37 -4.49
N PHE A 8 5.21 -14.16 -5.42
CA PHE A 8 5.77 -14.32 -6.78
C PHE A 8 5.83 -13.01 -7.56
N GLY A 9 4.83 -12.12 -7.41
CA GLY A 9 4.76 -10.86 -8.15
C GLY A 9 5.95 -9.94 -7.87
N PRO A 10 6.17 -9.52 -6.61
CA PRO A 10 7.32 -8.67 -6.26
C PRO A 10 8.68 -9.27 -6.58
N ILE A 11 8.81 -10.61 -6.63
CA ILE A 11 10.06 -11.27 -7.04
C ILE A 11 10.29 -11.07 -8.54
N SER A 12 9.23 -11.21 -9.34
CA SER A 12 9.30 -11.07 -10.80
C SER A 12 9.51 -9.61 -11.23
N ASP A 13 8.89 -8.65 -10.55
CA ASP A 13 9.13 -7.21 -10.72
C ASP A 13 10.60 -6.85 -10.47
N ASN A 14 11.15 -7.25 -9.32
CA ASN A 14 12.56 -7.01 -8.99
C ASN A 14 13.52 -7.70 -9.98
N ALA A 15 13.20 -8.91 -10.45
CA ALA A 15 14.00 -9.59 -11.46
C ALA A 15 14.04 -8.79 -12.77
N GLY A 16 12.92 -8.19 -13.17
CA GLY A 16 12.84 -7.31 -14.33
C GLY A 16 13.63 -6.01 -14.15
N GLY A 17 13.54 -5.37 -12.98
CA GLY A 17 14.34 -4.20 -12.65
C GLY A 17 15.85 -4.48 -12.68
N ILE A 18 16.28 -5.63 -12.16
CA ILE A 18 17.70 -6.06 -12.22
C ILE A 18 18.12 -6.33 -13.67
N ALA A 19 17.28 -6.96 -14.48
CA ALA A 19 17.58 -7.23 -15.88
C ALA A 19 17.81 -5.92 -16.67
N GLU A 20 16.96 -4.92 -16.44
CA GLU A 20 17.10 -3.58 -17.05
C GLU A 20 18.37 -2.87 -16.57
N MET A 21 18.59 -2.81 -15.24
CA MET A 21 19.74 -2.11 -14.65
C MET A 21 21.09 -2.77 -14.95
N SER A 22 21.11 -4.04 -15.35
CA SER A 22 22.33 -4.77 -15.70
C SER A 22 22.50 -5.00 -17.20
N GLU A 23 21.70 -4.31 -18.03
CA GLU A 23 21.79 -4.34 -19.49
C GLU A 23 21.76 -5.77 -20.09
N GLN A 24 20.91 -6.63 -19.54
CA GLN A 24 20.74 -7.99 -20.05
C GLN A 24 20.13 -8.00 -21.45
N ASP A 25 20.24 -9.14 -22.14
CA ASP A 25 19.60 -9.36 -23.44
C ASP A 25 18.09 -9.03 -23.37
N PRO A 26 17.52 -8.28 -24.33
CA PRO A 26 16.11 -7.89 -24.35
C PRO A 26 15.11 -9.03 -24.09
N ILE A 27 15.45 -10.27 -24.49
CA ILE A 27 14.61 -11.44 -24.21
C ILE A 27 14.43 -11.72 -22.70
N VAL A 28 15.39 -11.34 -21.87
CA VAL A 28 15.29 -11.47 -20.41
C VAL A 28 14.24 -10.50 -19.87
N ARG A 29 14.27 -9.25 -20.32
CA ARG A 29 13.28 -8.23 -19.93
C ARG A 29 11.88 -8.61 -20.39
N GLU A 30 11.73 -9.03 -21.65
CA GLU A 30 10.46 -9.50 -22.21
C GLU A 30 9.85 -10.63 -21.36
N ARG A 31 10.66 -11.62 -20.97
CA ARG A 31 10.22 -12.71 -20.11
C ARG A 31 9.81 -12.22 -18.72
N THR A 32 10.60 -11.33 -18.10
CA THR A 32 10.27 -10.80 -16.78
C THR A 32 9.01 -9.94 -16.80
N ASP A 33 8.74 -9.19 -17.87
CA ASP A 33 7.53 -8.38 -18.01
C ASP A 33 6.27 -9.25 -18.11
N ILE A 34 6.36 -10.39 -18.81
CA ILE A 34 5.28 -11.39 -18.82
C ILE A 34 5.03 -11.90 -17.39
N LEU A 35 6.08 -12.23 -16.64
CA LEU A 35 5.95 -12.73 -15.27
C LEU A 35 5.40 -11.67 -14.31
N ASP A 36 5.85 -10.41 -14.42
CA ASP A 36 5.33 -9.29 -13.62
C ASP A 36 3.84 -9.04 -13.91
N SER A 37 3.42 -9.12 -15.18
CA SER A 37 1.99 -8.99 -15.53
C SER A 37 1.11 -10.05 -14.84
N VAL A 38 1.61 -11.29 -14.74
CA VAL A 38 0.96 -12.36 -13.98
C VAL A 38 0.98 -12.04 -12.48
N GLY A 39 2.13 -11.58 -11.97
CA GLY A 39 2.30 -11.11 -10.59
C GLY A 39 1.30 -10.04 -10.16
N ASN A 40 1.03 -9.06 -11.03
CA ASN A 40 0.04 -8.02 -10.79
C ASN A 40 -1.39 -8.59 -10.64
N THR A 41 -1.71 -9.60 -11.45
CA THR A 41 -3.01 -10.31 -11.36
C THR A 41 -3.11 -11.15 -10.09
N THR A 42 -2.03 -11.82 -9.70
CA THR A 42 -2.00 -12.65 -8.47
C THR A 42 -2.07 -11.80 -7.21
N ALA A 43 -1.40 -10.64 -7.20
CA ALA A 43 -1.49 -9.66 -6.13
C ALA A 43 -2.91 -9.10 -5.95
N ALA A 44 -3.61 -8.82 -7.06
CA ALA A 44 -5.02 -8.42 -7.00
C ALA A 44 -5.92 -9.51 -6.40
N THR A 45 -5.68 -10.78 -6.78
CA THR A 45 -6.39 -11.93 -6.22
C THR A 45 -6.10 -12.09 -4.71
N GLY A 46 -4.84 -11.88 -4.29
CA GLY A 46 -4.43 -11.87 -2.88
C GLY A 46 -5.17 -10.81 -2.07
N LYS A 47 -5.26 -9.58 -2.58
CA LYS A 47 -6.03 -8.49 -1.96
C LYS A 47 -7.51 -8.85 -1.82
N GLY A 48 -8.13 -9.42 -2.87
CA GLY A 48 -9.52 -9.86 -2.84
C GLY A 48 -9.78 -10.91 -1.75
N PHE A 49 -8.89 -11.91 -1.65
CA PHE A 49 -8.98 -12.94 -0.61
C PHE A 49 -8.84 -12.36 0.79
N ALA A 50 -7.86 -11.46 1.01
CA ALA A 50 -7.65 -10.81 2.28
C ALA A 50 -8.89 -9.99 2.73
N ILE A 51 -9.49 -9.22 1.81
CA ILE A 51 -10.70 -8.44 2.09
C ILE A 51 -11.88 -9.35 2.45
N ALA A 52 -12.13 -10.40 1.66
CA ALA A 52 -13.23 -11.33 1.91
C ALA A 52 -13.07 -12.07 3.25
N SER A 53 -11.86 -12.56 3.53
CA SER A 53 -11.54 -13.22 4.80
C SER A 53 -11.68 -12.26 5.98
N ALA A 54 -11.21 -11.01 5.85
CA ALA A 54 -11.35 -9.99 6.87
C ALA A 54 -12.83 -9.63 7.12
N ALA A 55 -13.66 -9.54 6.08
CA ALA A 55 -15.09 -9.25 6.21
C ALA A 55 -15.83 -10.37 6.96
N LEU A 56 -15.60 -11.63 6.57
CA LEU A 56 -16.20 -12.79 7.26
C LEU A 56 -15.74 -12.90 8.71
N THR A 57 -14.45 -12.69 8.96
CA THR A 57 -13.88 -12.71 10.32
C THR A 57 -14.43 -11.58 11.16
N SER A 58 -14.56 -10.38 10.60
CA SER A 58 -15.15 -9.22 11.28
C SER A 58 -16.60 -9.48 11.67
N LEU A 59 -17.40 -10.10 10.78
CA LEU A 59 -18.78 -10.48 11.10
C LEU A 59 -18.84 -11.52 12.23
N ALA A 60 -17.96 -12.52 12.21
CA ALA A 60 -17.89 -13.53 13.27
C ALA A 60 -17.48 -12.92 14.62
N LEU A 61 -16.48 -12.04 14.63
CA LEU A 61 -16.06 -11.29 15.81
C LEU A 61 -17.16 -10.37 16.33
N PHE A 62 -17.96 -9.78 15.44
CA PHE A 62 -19.09 -8.95 15.83
C PHE A 62 -20.21 -9.77 16.49
N ALA A 63 -20.51 -10.97 15.98
CA ALA A 63 -21.42 -11.91 16.63
C ALA A 63 -20.88 -12.35 18.01
N ALA A 64 -19.60 -12.65 18.11
CA ALA A 64 -18.95 -12.99 19.37
C ALA A 64 -19.01 -11.83 20.39
N TYR A 65 -18.84 -10.59 19.93
CA TYR A 65 -18.95 -9.38 20.76
C TYR A 65 -20.36 -9.19 21.33
N VAL A 66 -21.41 -9.41 20.51
CA VAL A 66 -22.81 -9.39 20.96
C VAL A 66 -23.03 -10.40 22.09
N THR A 67 -22.55 -11.63 21.91
CA THR A 67 -22.64 -12.69 22.94
C THR A 67 -21.86 -12.34 24.19
N PHE A 68 -20.63 -11.83 24.05
CA PHE A 68 -19.76 -11.49 25.17
C PHE A 68 -20.31 -10.34 26.03
N THR A 69 -20.90 -9.34 25.39
CA THR A 69 -21.48 -8.16 26.08
C THR A 69 -22.87 -8.43 26.65
N GLY A 70 -23.51 -9.55 26.30
CA GLY A 70 -24.86 -9.89 26.75
C GLY A 70 -25.95 -8.99 26.19
N ILE A 71 -25.71 -8.30 25.06
CA ILE A 71 -26.75 -7.50 24.40
C ILE A 71 -27.69 -8.41 23.62
N ASP A 72 -29.00 -8.24 23.79
CA ASP A 72 -30.03 -9.07 23.14
C ASP A 72 -30.06 -8.94 21.61
N GLY A 73 -29.41 -7.89 21.08
CA GLY A 73 -29.29 -7.64 19.64
C GLY A 73 -28.97 -6.19 19.33
N ILE A 74 -28.60 -5.93 18.08
CA ILE A 74 -28.22 -4.59 17.60
C ILE A 74 -29.41 -3.95 16.92
N ASN A 75 -29.98 -2.93 17.58
CA ASN A 75 -31.09 -2.17 17.02
C ASN A 75 -30.60 -0.91 16.31
N ILE A 76 -30.61 -0.94 14.98
CA ILE A 76 -30.18 0.17 14.11
C ILE A 76 -31.08 1.42 14.22
N PHE A 77 -32.28 1.31 14.77
CA PHE A 77 -33.16 2.46 14.99
C PHE A 77 -32.81 3.24 16.27
N LYS A 78 -31.93 2.72 17.12
CA LYS A 78 -31.41 3.48 18.27
C LYS A 78 -30.45 4.56 17.76
N ALA A 79 -30.73 5.81 18.09
CA ALA A 79 -29.92 6.95 17.65
C ALA A 79 -28.40 6.79 17.87
N PRO A 80 -27.91 6.27 19.02
CA PRO A 80 -26.48 6.04 19.21
C PRO A 80 -25.87 5.00 18.26
N VAL A 81 -26.62 3.94 17.94
CA VAL A 81 -26.17 2.87 17.03
C VAL A 81 -26.10 3.39 15.59
N LEU A 82 -27.13 4.11 15.16
CA LEU A 82 -27.17 4.69 13.83
C LEU A 82 -26.09 5.75 13.63
N ALA A 83 -25.85 6.61 14.63
CA ALA A 83 -24.79 7.60 14.60
C ALA A 83 -23.41 6.93 14.44
N MET A 84 -23.13 5.91 15.26
CA MET A 84 -21.86 5.19 15.20
C MET A 84 -21.68 4.35 13.93
N LEU A 85 -22.77 3.89 13.30
CA LEU A 85 -22.71 3.24 11.98
C LEU A 85 -22.16 4.20 10.92
N PHE A 86 -22.63 5.45 10.89
CA PHE A 86 -22.13 6.46 9.95
C PHE A 86 -20.69 6.86 10.26
N VAL A 87 -20.35 7.07 11.55
CA VAL A 87 -18.97 7.38 11.96
C VAL A 87 -18.03 6.25 11.54
N GLY A 88 -18.39 4.98 11.83
CA GLY A 88 -17.61 3.81 11.42
C GLY A 88 -17.47 3.69 9.90
N GLY A 89 -18.53 3.96 9.14
CA GLY A 89 -18.49 3.97 7.67
C GLY A 89 -17.59 5.05 7.07
N MET A 90 -17.35 6.15 7.78
CA MET A 90 -16.42 7.21 7.34
C MET A 90 -14.95 6.85 7.58
N VAL A 91 -14.65 5.95 8.52
CA VAL A 91 -13.27 5.61 8.91
C VAL A 91 -12.41 5.17 7.72
N PRO A 92 -12.83 4.23 6.85
CA PRO A 92 -12.01 3.81 5.71
C PRO A 92 -11.75 4.94 4.71
N VAL A 93 -12.71 5.87 4.56
CA VAL A 93 -12.59 7.02 3.65
C VAL A 93 -11.55 8.00 4.20
N VAL A 94 -11.61 8.32 5.49
CA VAL A 94 -10.63 9.19 6.15
C VAL A 94 -9.24 8.56 6.12
N PHE A 95 -9.13 7.27 6.44
CA PHE A 95 -7.86 6.53 6.36
C PHE A 95 -7.26 6.61 4.95
N SER A 96 -8.08 6.35 3.92
CA SER A 96 -7.64 6.39 2.53
C SER A 96 -7.20 7.79 2.10
N ALA A 97 -7.92 8.84 2.51
CA ALA A 97 -7.57 10.22 2.22
C ALA A 97 -6.22 10.62 2.83
N LEU A 98 -5.96 10.22 4.08
CA LEU A 98 -4.67 10.47 4.74
C LEU A 98 -3.53 9.72 4.05
N ALA A 99 -3.72 8.43 3.75
CA ALA A 99 -2.71 7.62 3.07
C ALA A 99 -2.40 8.15 1.66
N MET A 100 -3.42 8.51 0.87
CA MET A 100 -3.23 9.08 -0.47
C MET A 100 -2.57 10.45 -0.44
N ASN A 101 -2.91 11.31 0.53
CA ASN A 101 -2.28 12.61 0.70
C ASN A 101 -0.79 12.47 1.06
N ALA A 102 -0.46 11.54 1.96
CA ALA A 102 0.92 11.23 2.33
C ALA A 102 1.75 10.75 1.13
N VAL A 103 1.21 9.80 0.34
CA VAL A 103 1.86 9.33 -0.89
C VAL A 103 2.04 10.48 -1.88
N GLY A 104 1.03 11.34 -2.06
CA GLY A 104 1.10 12.48 -2.96
C GLY A 104 2.21 13.48 -2.60
N LYS A 105 2.37 13.81 -1.32
CA LYS A 105 3.46 14.67 -0.82
C LYS A 105 4.84 14.06 -1.09
N ALA A 106 5.04 12.80 -0.69
CA ALA A 106 6.30 12.09 -0.87
C ALA A 106 6.66 11.94 -2.36
N ALA A 107 5.67 11.65 -3.20
CA ALA A 107 5.86 11.55 -4.65
C ALA A 107 6.26 12.89 -5.27
N MET A 108 5.70 14.01 -4.82
CA MET A 108 6.07 15.33 -5.33
C MET A 108 7.52 15.69 -4.95
N GLU A 109 7.94 15.40 -3.72
CA GLU A 109 9.34 15.54 -3.29
C GLU A 109 10.28 14.66 -4.13
N MET A 110 9.90 13.41 -4.36
CA MET A 110 10.64 12.49 -5.23
C MET A 110 10.80 13.04 -6.66
N VAL A 111 9.73 13.56 -7.26
CA VAL A 111 9.77 14.14 -8.61
C VAL A 111 10.67 15.36 -8.65
N HIS A 112 10.62 16.24 -7.65
CA HIS A 112 11.51 17.39 -7.57
C HIS A 112 12.98 16.99 -7.46
N GLU A 113 13.28 15.95 -6.68
CA GLU A 113 14.63 15.43 -6.51
C GLU A 113 15.17 14.77 -7.78
N VAL A 114 14.39 13.90 -8.44
CA VAL A 114 14.79 13.28 -9.71
C VAL A 114 15.02 14.35 -10.79
N ARG A 115 14.15 15.37 -10.87
CA ARG A 115 14.34 16.50 -11.80
C ARG A 115 15.60 17.31 -11.49
N ARG A 116 15.92 17.52 -10.22
CA ARG A 116 17.15 18.18 -9.79
C ARG A 116 18.36 17.38 -10.25
N GLN A 117 18.37 16.06 -10.02
CA GLN A 117 19.47 15.19 -10.45
C GLN A 117 19.67 15.23 -11.97
N PHE A 118 18.59 15.13 -12.76
CA PHE A 118 18.69 15.24 -14.23
C PHE A 118 19.20 16.60 -14.73
N ARG A 119 18.91 17.69 -14.03
CA ARG A 119 19.33 19.04 -14.44
C ARG A 119 20.74 19.38 -13.98
N ASP A 120 21.08 19.02 -12.74
CA ASP A 120 22.25 19.58 -12.04
C ASP A 120 23.45 18.62 -12.05
N ILE A 121 23.25 17.31 -12.28
CA ILE A 121 24.35 16.33 -12.33
C ILE A 121 24.73 16.05 -13.79
N PRO A 122 25.93 16.44 -14.23
CA PRO A 122 26.38 16.19 -15.59
C PRO A 122 26.50 14.69 -15.88
N GLY A 123 26.13 14.27 -17.09
CA GLY A 123 26.33 12.90 -17.55
C GLY A 123 25.20 11.92 -17.21
N ILE A 124 24.22 12.28 -16.37
CA ILE A 124 23.14 11.34 -15.99
C ILE A 124 22.29 10.95 -17.19
N MET A 125 21.88 11.92 -18.02
CA MET A 125 21.05 11.64 -19.20
C MET A 125 21.83 10.88 -20.27
N GLU A 126 23.16 11.03 -20.28
CA GLU A 126 24.09 10.34 -21.16
C GLU A 126 24.54 8.96 -20.61
N GLY A 127 24.08 8.56 -19.41
CA GLY A 127 24.46 7.29 -18.77
C GLY A 127 25.89 7.24 -18.22
N THR A 128 26.61 8.36 -18.20
CA THR A 128 28.00 8.45 -17.71
C THR A 128 28.10 8.97 -16.28
N GLY A 129 27.07 9.71 -15.83
CA GLY A 129 26.94 10.25 -14.48
C GLY A 129 26.25 9.26 -13.54
N LYS A 130 26.70 9.19 -12.29
CA LYS A 130 26.11 8.30 -11.28
C LYS A 130 24.99 9.03 -10.52
N PRO A 131 23.75 8.50 -10.48
CA PRO A 131 22.66 9.08 -9.70
C PRO A 131 22.89 9.00 -8.18
N GLU A 132 22.26 9.91 -7.44
CA GLU A 132 22.25 9.94 -5.97
C GLU A 132 21.04 9.14 -5.45
N TYR A 133 21.15 7.82 -5.43
CA TYR A 133 20.07 6.91 -5.02
C TYR A 133 19.68 7.08 -3.53
N ASP A 134 20.63 7.43 -2.68
CA ASP A 134 20.45 7.63 -1.24
C ASP A 134 19.44 8.76 -0.94
N LYS A 135 19.41 9.80 -1.78
CA LYS A 135 18.46 10.92 -1.65
C LYS A 135 17.02 10.46 -1.85
N CYS A 136 16.77 9.70 -2.90
CA CYS A 136 15.45 9.13 -3.18
C CYS A 136 14.99 8.19 -2.05
N VAL A 137 15.91 7.34 -1.55
CA VAL A 137 15.64 6.44 -0.41
C VAL A 137 15.33 7.25 0.86
N ALA A 138 16.06 8.33 1.13
CA ALA A 138 15.83 9.17 2.30
C ALA A 138 14.44 9.84 2.28
N ILE A 139 14.01 10.35 1.11
CA ILE A 139 12.68 10.96 0.94
C ILE A 139 11.58 9.96 1.28
N SER A 140 11.60 8.77 0.66
CA SER A 140 10.56 7.75 0.89
C SER A 140 10.59 7.23 2.33
N THR A 141 11.77 7.07 2.92
CA THR A 141 11.94 6.61 4.31
C THR A 141 11.39 7.62 5.32
N GLN A 142 11.77 8.89 5.20
CA GLN A 142 11.32 9.93 6.13
C GLN A 142 9.82 10.16 6.02
N ALA A 143 9.28 10.21 4.80
CA ALA A 143 7.86 10.38 4.57
C ALA A 143 7.05 9.19 5.12
N SER A 144 7.46 7.95 4.86
CA SER A 144 6.74 6.78 5.34
C SER A 144 6.72 6.67 6.87
N LEU A 145 7.85 6.93 7.54
CA LEU A 145 7.94 6.90 9.00
C LEU A 145 7.06 7.97 9.66
N LYS A 146 7.04 9.18 9.09
CA LYS A 146 6.26 10.29 9.64
C LYS A 146 4.76 10.13 9.39
N GLU A 147 4.39 9.84 8.15
CA GLU A 147 3.01 9.87 7.70
C GLU A 147 2.22 8.61 8.12
N MET A 148 2.87 7.48 8.45
CA MET A 148 2.15 6.28 8.92
C MET A 148 1.53 6.45 10.31
N MET A 149 2.08 7.35 11.14
CA MET A 149 1.70 7.47 12.55
C MET A 149 0.22 7.82 12.70
N LEU A 150 -0.26 8.81 11.95
CA LEU A 150 -1.62 9.32 12.09
C LEU A 150 -2.70 8.29 11.66
N PRO A 151 -2.63 7.67 10.46
CA PRO A 151 -3.54 6.58 10.08
C PRO A 151 -3.50 5.39 11.06
N GLY A 152 -2.31 5.05 11.57
CA GLY A 152 -2.13 4.00 12.57
C GLY A 152 -2.84 4.30 13.89
N PHE A 153 -2.69 5.53 14.40
CA PHE A 153 -3.37 5.95 15.63
C PHE A 153 -4.90 5.95 15.48
N ILE A 154 -5.44 6.45 14.37
CA ILE A 154 -6.88 6.49 14.15
C ILE A 154 -7.48 5.09 14.29
N ASN A 155 -6.89 4.09 13.64
CA ASN A 155 -7.42 2.72 13.67
C ASN A 155 -7.36 2.09 15.08
N HIS A 156 -6.33 2.41 15.86
CA HIS A 156 -6.19 1.88 17.23
C HIS A 156 -7.17 2.53 18.23
N TRP A 157 -7.44 3.83 18.08
CA TRP A 157 -8.22 4.59 19.06
C TRP A 157 -9.73 4.55 18.86
N ILE A 158 -10.22 4.32 17.63
CA ILE A 158 -11.67 4.24 17.35
C ILE A 158 -12.44 3.25 18.24
N PRO A 159 -11.94 2.05 18.58
CA PRO A 159 -12.67 1.11 19.42
C PRO A 159 -12.59 1.37 20.93
N LEU A 160 -11.81 2.35 21.40
CA LEU A 160 -11.63 2.70 22.82
C LEU A 160 -12.62 3.79 23.28
#